data_AF-A0A523PBJ2-F1
#
_entry.id   AF-A0A523PBJ2-F1
#
_cell.length_a   1.000
_cell.length_b   1.000
_cell.length_c   1.000
_cell.angle_alpha   90.00
_cell.angle_beta   90.00
_cell.angle_gamma   90.00
#
_symmetry.space_group_name_H-M   'P 1'
#
loop_
_entity.id
_entity.type
_entity.pdbx_description
1 polymer ?
#
loop_
_entity_poly.entity_id
_entity_poly.type
_entity_poly.pdbx_seq_one_letter_code
_entity_poly.pdbx_strand_id
1 'polypeptide(L)' 'MVYSPAYDAGSETNDESCANIPGPPDGCTGAGVSPDDDGEGYVHIHAGIHGISDLIAADRDWRNPVARITIRRSK' A
#
# COMPACT_ATOMS: atom_id res chain seq x y z
N MET A 1 6.40 -6.72 21.84
CA MET A 1 6.82 -6.01 20.62
C MET A 1 6.39 -6.86 19.45
N VAL A 2 5.70 -6.27 18.47
CA VAL A 2 5.12 -6.99 17.33
C VAL A 2 5.56 -6.29 16.05
N TYR A 3 5.91 -7.06 15.03
CA TYR A 3 6.13 -6.54 13.69
C TYR A 3 4.91 -6.87 12.84
N SER A 4 4.40 -5.88 12.10
CA SER A 4 3.21 -6.05 11.25
C SER A 4 3.61 -6.09 9.78
N PRO A 5 3.00 -6.98 8.99
CA PRO A 5 3.01 -6.82 7.55
C PRO A 5 2.14 -5.63 7.14
N ALA A 6 2.24 -5.23 5.86
CA ALA A 6 1.26 -4.35 5.25
C ALA A 6 0.03 -5.16 4.84
N TYR A 7 -1.14 -4.53 4.95
CA TYR A 7 -2.41 -5.10 4.54
C TYR A 7 -3.00 -4.25 3.44
N ASP A 8 -3.64 -4.93 2.50
CA ASP A 8 -4.53 -4.34 1.52
C ASP A 8 -5.96 -4.35 2.07
N ALA A 9 -6.70 -3.27 1.84
CA ALA A 9 -8.12 -3.22 2.16
C ALA A 9 -8.96 -4.03 1.15
N GLY A 10 -8.45 -4.23 -0.06
CA GLY A 10 -9.15 -4.83 -1.19
C GLY A 10 -10.24 -3.93 -1.75
N SER A 11 -10.14 -2.60 -1.56
CA SER A 11 -11.16 -1.64 -2.02
C SER A 11 -10.89 -1.06 -3.40
N GLU A 12 -9.68 -1.22 -3.93
CA GLU A 12 -9.24 -0.69 -5.21
C GLU A 12 -8.29 -1.70 -5.87
N THR A 13 -8.24 -1.72 -7.20
CA THR A 13 -7.32 -2.58 -7.94
C THR A 13 -5.88 -2.11 -7.74
N ASN A 14 -4.99 -3.04 -7.40
CA ASN A 14 -3.55 -2.79 -7.30
C ASN A 14 -2.88 -2.63 -8.68
N ASP A 15 -3.11 -1.50 -9.33
CA ASP A 15 -2.64 -1.23 -10.70
C ASP A 15 -1.24 -0.63 -10.79
N GLU A 16 -0.68 -0.15 -9.66
CA GLU A 16 0.61 0.55 -9.56
C GLU A 16 0.72 1.80 -10.45
N SER A 17 -0.41 2.38 -10.84
CA SER A 17 -0.51 3.60 -11.65
C SER A 17 -0.35 4.83 -10.78
N CYS A 18 0.60 5.71 -11.11
CA CYS A 18 0.76 6.97 -10.39
C CYS A 18 -0.46 7.90 -10.57
N ALA A 19 -1.34 7.65 -11.54
CA ALA A 19 -2.60 8.38 -11.70
C ALA A 19 -3.62 8.08 -10.59
N ASN A 20 -3.47 6.94 -9.89
CA ASN A 20 -4.38 6.46 -8.84
C ASN A 20 -3.69 6.41 -7.46
N ILE A 21 -2.48 6.94 -7.34
CA ILE A 21 -1.72 6.98 -6.08
C ILE A 21 -1.54 8.44 -5.65
N PRO A 22 -2.12 8.86 -4.50
CA PRO A 22 -1.95 10.20 -3.99
C PRO A 22 -0.58 10.33 -3.31
N GLY A 23 -0.01 11.53 -3.32
CA GLY A 23 1.30 11.73 -2.72
C GLY A 23 1.93 13.09 -2.98
N PRO A 24 3.17 13.28 -2.51
CA PRO A 24 3.94 14.49 -2.75
C PRO A 24 4.47 14.54 -4.20
N PRO A 25 4.90 15.73 -4.70
CA PRO A 25 5.33 15.90 -6.09
C PRO A 25 6.54 15.06 -6.52
N ASP A 26 7.35 14.58 -5.58
CA ASP A 26 8.48 13.68 -5.80
C ASP A 26 8.10 12.18 -5.80
N GLY A 27 6.82 11.87 -5.61
CA GLY A 27 6.21 10.55 -5.75
C GLY A 27 5.14 10.54 -6.84
N CYS A 28 3.96 10.02 -6.49
CA CYS A 28 2.78 10.10 -7.34
C CYS A 28 1.87 11.25 -6.88
N THR A 29 1.07 11.81 -7.79
CA THR A 29 0.13 12.91 -7.50
C THR A 29 -1.28 12.60 -8.02
N GLY A 30 -1.62 11.31 -8.09
CA GLY A 30 -2.86 10.80 -8.61
C GLY A 30 -4.06 11.05 -7.71
N ALA A 31 -5.21 10.53 -8.14
CA ALA A 31 -6.38 10.41 -7.29
C ALA A 31 -6.04 9.53 -6.07
N GLY A 32 -6.68 9.79 -4.94
CA GLY A 32 -6.53 8.98 -3.73
C GLY A 32 -7.71 8.06 -3.43
N VAL A 33 -8.71 8.08 -4.32
CA VAL A 33 -9.95 7.31 -4.19
C VAL A 33 -10.48 6.98 -5.59
N SER A 34 -10.94 5.76 -5.76
CA SER A 34 -11.55 5.22 -6.98
C SER A 34 -12.92 4.63 -6.62
N PRO A 35 -13.97 5.46 -6.45
CA PRO A 35 -15.26 5.01 -5.91
C PRO A 35 -16.02 4.03 -6.82
N ASP A 36 -15.60 3.95 -8.09
CA ASP A 36 -16.16 3.06 -9.10
C ASP A 36 -15.32 1.77 -9.29
N ASP A 37 -14.29 1.56 -8.46
CA ASP A 37 -13.50 0.32 -8.42
C ASP A 37 -14.02 -0.58 -7.29
N ASP A 38 -14.15 -1.87 -7.57
CA ASP A 38 -14.64 -2.89 -6.62
C ASP A 38 -13.49 -3.63 -5.91
N GLY A 39 -12.24 -3.49 -6.41
CA GLY A 39 -11.06 -4.16 -5.89
C GLY A 39 -11.21 -5.68 -5.73
N GLU A 40 -10.45 -6.26 -4.79
CA GLU A 40 -10.57 -7.68 -4.43
C GLU A 40 -11.76 -7.97 -3.50
N GLY A 41 -12.26 -6.97 -2.77
CA GLY A 41 -13.42 -7.07 -1.86
C GLY A 41 -13.13 -7.65 -0.47
N TYR A 42 -11.87 -7.84 -0.08
CA TYR A 42 -11.50 -8.33 1.25
C TYR A 42 -10.10 -7.90 1.69
N VAL A 43 -9.91 -7.81 3.00
CA VAL A 43 -8.60 -7.47 3.60
C VAL A 43 -7.65 -8.66 3.53
N HIS A 44 -6.44 -8.46 3.00
CA HIS A 44 -5.37 -9.47 2.99
C HIS A 44 -3.98 -8.85 3.14
N ILE A 45 -2.95 -9.69 3.27
CA ILE A 45 -1.55 -9.21 3.28
C ILE A 45 -1.23 -8.70 1.88
N HIS A 46 -0.77 -7.45 1.76
CA HIS A 46 -0.45 -6.87 0.46
C HIS A 46 0.81 -7.53 -0.12
N ALA A 47 0.81 -7.76 -1.43
CA ALA A 47 1.79 -8.60 -2.13
C ALA A 47 3.14 -7.91 -2.43
N GLY A 48 3.42 -6.74 -1.85
CA GLY A 48 4.52 -5.86 -2.30
C GLY A 48 4.24 -5.15 -3.63
N ILE A 49 5.28 -4.53 -4.20
CA ILE A 49 5.21 -3.84 -5.51
C ILE A 49 5.91 -4.71 -6.56
N HIS A 50 5.23 -4.96 -7.66
CA HIS A 50 5.62 -5.92 -8.70
C HIS A 50 6.21 -5.25 -9.92
N GLY A 51 6.01 -3.94 -10.07
CA GLY A 51 6.52 -3.15 -11.18
C GLY A 51 5.73 -3.35 -12.46
N ILE A 52 4.40 -3.42 -12.35
CA ILE A 52 3.49 -3.71 -13.46
C ILE A 52 3.00 -2.44 -14.19
N SER A 53 3.30 -1.26 -13.64
CA SER A 53 2.95 0.04 -14.21
C SER A 53 4.02 1.10 -13.90
N ASP A 54 3.67 2.26 -13.35
CA ASP A 54 4.58 3.40 -13.15
C ASP A 54 5.61 3.19 -12.04
N LEU A 55 5.34 2.29 -11.10
CA LEU A 55 6.25 1.99 -10.00
C LEU A 55 7.37 1.04 -10.44
N ILE A 56 8.61 1.34 -10.04
CA ILE A 56 9.76 0.47 -10.26
C ILE A 56 9.92 -0.44 -9.05
N ALA A 57 9.73 -1.76 -9.23
CA ALA A 57 9.84 -2.73 -8.14
C ALA A 57 11.18 -2.67 -7.40
N ALA A 58 12.29 -2.43 -8.11
CA ALA A 58 13.61 -2.30 -7.47
C ALA A 58 13.70 -1.15 -6.44
N ASP A 59 12.87 -0.11 -6.60
CA ASP A 59 12.88 1.10 -5.75
C ASP A 59 11.74 1.13 -4.73
N ARG A 60 10.70 0.32 -4.94
CA ARG A 60 9.42 0.41 -4.23
C ARG A 60 8.93 -0.91 -3.65
N ASP A 61 9.44 -2.06 -4.10
CA ASP A 61 9.07 -3.35 -3.52
C ASP A 61 9.60 -3.45 -2.09
N TRP A 62 8.69 -3.71 -1.18
CA TRP A 62 8.98 -4.00 0.21
C TRP A 62 8.54 -5.42 0.50
N ARG A 63 9.39 -6.15 1.24
CA ARG A 63 9.05 -7.47 1.75
C ARG A 63 9.00 -7.34 3.26
N ASN A 64 7.78 -7.39 3.79
CA ASN A 64 7.40 -7.32 5.20
C ASN A 64 8.53 -7.66 6.20
N PRO A 65 8.62 -6.96 7.35
CA PRO A 65 7.58 -6.11 7.95
C PRO A 65 7.67 -4.63 7.58
N VAL A 66 6.53 -3.92 7.65
CA VAL A 66 6.45 -2.46 7.37
C VAL A 66 6.19 -1.61 8.62
N ALA A 67 5.83 -2.22 9.75
CA ALA A 67 5.60 -1.50 11.00
C ALA A 67 6.15 -2.25 12.21
N ARG A 68 6.59 -1.48 13.22
CA ARG A 68 7.01 -1.99 14.54
C ARG A 68 6.11 -1.42 15.63
N ILE A 69 5.37 -2.29 16.30
CA ILE A 69 4.37 -1.94 17.30
C ILE A 69 4.91 -2.25 18.71
N THR A 70 4.90 -1.24 19.58
CA THR A 70 5.26 -1.36 20.99
C THR A 70 4.11 -0.87 21.85
N ILE A 71 3.55 -1.75 22.66
CA ILE A 71 2.45 -1.44 23.58
C ILE A 71 3.05 -1.26 24.98
N ARG A 72 2.73 -0.15 25.64
CA ARG A 72 3.08 0.12 27.05
C ARG A 72 1.84 0.60 27.78
N ARG A 73 1.58 0.07 28.97
CA ARG A 73 0.52 0.57 29.85
C ARG A 73 0.96 1.94 30.39
N SER A 74 0.13 2.97 30.19
CA SER A 74 0.33 4.28 30.82
C SER A 74 -0.07 4.24 32.29
N LYS A 75 0.40 5.20 33.08
CA LYS A 75 -0.07 5.41 34.46
C LYS A 75 -1.54 5.78 34.49
#